data_AF-A0A9P8SFK7-F1
#
_entry.id   AF-A0A9P8SFK7-F1
#
_cell.length_a   1.000
_cell.length_b   1.000
_cell.length_c   1.000
_cell.angle_alpha   90.00
_cell.angle_beta   90.00
_cell.angle_gamma   90.00
#
_symmetry.space_group_name_H-M   'P 1'
#
loop_
_entity.id
_entity.type
_entity.pdbx_description
1 polymer ?
#
loop_
_entity_poly.entity_id
_entity_poly.type
_entity_poly.pdbx_seq_one_letter_code
_entity_poly.pdbx_strand_id
1 'polypeptide(L)'
;MGSEFGVTPDTVPELRLDGVGIFWIVWAVVWTTVLIGGMVYLYTRRDMPILRIRGLPLSFAAVTLLHFYWLAVTTGYVYGPLMPEVAEYWIMGIWFPFGIALFHASNSRFLYVANAQKKYVNNAADAGWDHERPRIRKTLVARWKMLDYSYKMLLVVGLGMGFQLFLTLFMFIVSRKFHSSFGIPGTEVSGTYMEVKTAQGRGWEWWPSVFWQLFWAWIIAPTILWRARGLRDTQGWRTQTIACCLSGLHAAPMWLIGIYAPGMAPVNKYFIPPQWIGLSIMMIEIFTVFIPCWEVRKQQALCQETLNSIARWESRQKSAAHCAKSLTSGGSSGMPAWMGRGKTSSISSSGNGSILTMDALEHTLAKNPEPLQHFSALRDFSGENIAFLTRVREWRATYLVQAHNNRESSLDRVSNEKETVLSGQHVLSRECFESALRIYIDFISSNSAEFQVNLSSQDFKNLQAVFEPAARVIYGESRTPDPATPFDDEPRSNETLDKVRYWGDIPEIFVDTVFDDSEMSIKYLVLTNTWPKFIKERRSFDAAGSVETARP
;
A
#
# COMPACT_ATOMS: atom_id res chain seq x y z
N MET A 1 8.34 -6.29 46.22
CA MET A 1 8.16 -5.93 44.80
C MET A 1 7.44 -7.09 44.10
N GLY A 2 6.31 -6.87 43.41
CA GLY A 2 5.44 -7.96 42.86
C GLY A 2 5.74 -8.39 41.41
N SER A 3 5.12 -9.47 40.91
CA SER A 3 5.23 -10.00 39.54
C SER A 3 4.85 -8.97 38.48
N GLU A 4 4.97 -9.29 37.17
CA GLU A 4 4.55 -8.33 36.14
C GLU A 4 3.05 -8.03 36.21
N PHE A 5 2.21 -8.93 36.73
CA PHE A 5 0.79 -8.63 37.00
C PHE A 5 0.53 -7.91 38.34
N GLY A 6 1.56 -7.36 38.97
CA GLY A 6 1.42 -6.67 40.26
C GLY A 6 1.01 -7.61 41.40
N VAL A 7 1.34 -8.91 41.28
CA VAL A 7 1.07 -9.93 42.28
C VAL A 7 2.24 -10.00 43.28
N THR A 8 1.96 -9.95 44.56
CA THR A 8 2.96 -10.12 45.63
C THR A 8 2.79 -11.46 46.32
N PRO A 9 3.78 -11.92 47.11
CA PRO A 9 3.62 -13.10 47.99
C PRO A 9 2.35 -13.02 48.86
N ASP A 10 1.99 -11.82 49.30
CA ASP A 10 0.81 -11.57 50.16
C ASP A 10 -0.51 -11.42 49.39
N THR A 11 -0.50 -11.57 48.06
CA THR A 11 -1.72 -11.41 47.25
C THR A 11 -2.65 -12.59 47.44
N VAL A 12 -3.92 -12.32 47.72
CA VAL A 12 -4.97 -13.34 47.79
C VAL A 12 -5.35 -13.80 46.37
N PRO A 13 -5.47 -15.11 46.11
CA PRO A 13 -5.85 -15.65 44.81
C PRO A 13 -7.36 -15.49 44.58
N GLU A 14 -7.81 -14.27 44.33
CA GLU A 14 -9.20 -13.92 44.02
C GLU A 14 -9.30 -12.89 42.89
N LEU A 15 -10.48 -12.77 42.28
CA LEU A 15 -10.73 -11.73 41.27
C LEU A 15 -10.79 -10.35 41.93
N ARG A 16 -10.05 -9.39 41.38
CA ARG A 16 -10.14 -7.98 41.81
C ARG A 16 -11.24 -7.26 41.02
N LEU A 17 -12.46 -7.29 41.54
CA LEU A 17 -13.64 -6.62 40.97
C LEU A 17 -14.00 -5.32 41.72
N ASP A 18 -13.00 -4.65 42.28
CA ASP A 18 -13.14 -3.32 42.84
C ASP A 18 -13.34 -2.27 41.72
N GLY A 19 -13.50 -0.99 42.09
CA GLY A 19 -13.74 0.07 41.11
C GLY A 19 -12.67 0.17 40.02
N VAL A 20 -11.42 -0.18 40.34
CA VAL A 20 -10.28 -0.22 39.40
C VAL A 20 -10.44 -1.39 38.43
N GLY A 21 -10.78 -2.58 38.94
CA GLY A 21 -11.06 -3.74 38.09
C GLY A 21 -12.22 -3.51 37.12
N ILE A 22 -13.32 -2.92 37.60
CA ILE A 22 -14.47 -2.57 36.75
C ILE A 22 -14.06 -1.58 35.65
N PHE A 23 -13.28 -0.56 35.99
CA PHE A 23 -12.76 0.40 35.00
C PHE A 23 -11.98 -0.31 33.88
N TRP A 24 -11.04 -1.20 34.23
CA TRP A 24 -10.23 -1.90 33.23
C TRP A 24 -11.05 -2.83 32.33
N ILE A 25 -12.07 -3.49 32.86
CA ILE A 25 -13.00 -4.32 32.06
C ILE A 25 -13.80 -3.45 31.09
N VAL A 26 -14.40 -2.35 31.58
CA VAL A 26 -15.18 -1.45 30.73
C VAL A 26 -14.29 -0.83 29.65
N TRP A 27 -13.09 -0.38 30.02
CA TRP A 27 -12.12 0.17 29.08
C TRP A 27 -11.74 -0.85 28.00
N ALA A 28 -11.46 -2.09 28.39
CA ALA A 28 -11.18 -3.18 27.46
C ALA A 28 -12.32 -3.38 26.46
N VAL A 29 -13.56 -3.51 26.92
CA VAL A 29 -14.73 -3.72 26.07
C VAL A 29 -14.96 -2.55 25.10
N VAL A 30 -14.89 -1.31 25.61
CA VAL A 30 -15.06 -0.11 24.78
C VAL A 30 -13.98 -0.05 23.70
N TRP A 31 -12.72 -0.24 24.08
CA TRP A 31 -11.60 -0.16 23.15
C TRP A 31 -11.65 -1.25 22.08
N THR A 32 -11.89 -2.51 22.47
CA THR A 32 -12.06 -3.63 21.53
C THR A 32 -13.20 -3.36 20.55
N THR A 33 -14.33 -2.81 21.00
CA THR A 33 -15.47 -2.47 20.13
C THR A 33 -15.10 -1.40 19.10
N VAL A 34 -14.40 -0.34 19.54
CA VAL A 34 -13.96 0.76 18.67
C VAL A 34 -12.94 0.26 17.64
N LEU A 35 -11.99 -0.58 18.06
CA LEU A 35 -10.98 -1.17 17.19
C LEU A 35 -11.61 -2.07 16.12
N ILE A 36 -12.48 -3.00 16.52
CA ILE A 36 -13.21 -3.89 15.59
C ILE A 36 -14.03 -3.06 14.62
N GLY A 37 -14.73 -2.02 15.08
CA GLY A 37 -15.47 -1.09 14.22
C GLY A 37 -14.59 -0.44 13.15
N GLY A 38 -13.37 -0.02 13.52
CA GLY A 38 -12.38 0.50 12.57
C GLY A 38 -11.90 -0.55 11.57
N MET A 39 -11.58 -1.77 12.02
CA MET A 39 -11.15 -2.86 11.14
C MET A 39 -12.25 -3.28 10.15
N VAL A 40 -13.50 -3.38 10.61
CA VAL A 40 -14.66 -3.67 9.75
C VAL A 40 -14.89 -2.55 8.73
N TYR A 41 -14.76 -1.28 9.14
CA TYR A 41 -14.86 -0.14 8.23
C TYR A 41 -13.83 -0.20 7.08
N LEU A 42 -12.59 -0.60 7.39
CA LEU A 42 -11.53 -0.78 6.39
C LEU A 42 -11.79 -2.02 5.52
N TYR A 43 -12.18 -3.14 6.12
CA TYR A 43 -12.45 -4.39 5.40
C TYR A 43 -13.56 -4.23 4.36
N THR A 44 -14.65 -3.56 4.72
CA THR A 44 -15.78 -3.28 3.82
C THR A 44 -15.42 -2.38 2.64
N ARG A 45 -14.28 -1.66 2.70
CA ARG A 45 -13.78 -0.76 1.66
C ARG A 45 -12.44 -1.21 1.07
N ARG A 46 -12.05 -2.48 1.31
CA ARG A 46 -10.74 -3.03 0.93
C ARG A 46 -10.42 -2.91 -0.57
N ASP A 47 -11.45 -2.83 -1.40
CA ASP A 47 -11.31 -2.73 -2.86
C ASP A 47 -10.81 -1.34 -3.31
N MET A 48 -10.82 -0.34 -2.42
CA MET A 48 -10.23 0.96 -2.71
C MET A 48 -8.71 0.85 -2.90
N PRO A 49 -8.13 1.46 -3.95
CA PRO A 49 -6.70 1.36 -4.23
C PRO A 49 -5.79 1.72 -3.04
N ILE A 50 -6.17 2.75 -2.27
CA ILE A 50 -5.45 3.20 -1.07
C ILE A 50 -5.32 2.11 0.01
N LEU A 51 -6.30 1.20 0.11
CA LEU A 51 -6.28 0.08 1.06
C LEU A 51 -5.67 -1.17 0.46
N ARG A 52 -5.87 -1.40 -0.84
CA ARG A 52 -5.34 -2.57 -1.56
C ARG A 52 -3.81 -2.61 -1.51
N ILE A 53 -3.15 -1.47 -1.74
CA ILE A 53 -1.67 -1.42 -1.72
C ILE A 53 -1.08 -1.72 -0.33
N ARG A 54 -1.84 -1.47 0.75
CA ARG A 54 -1.41 -1.66 2.13
C ARG A 54 -1.37 -3.14 2.55
N GLY A 55 -2.12 -4.01 1.87
CA GLY A 55 -2.20 -5.43 2.22
C GLY A 55 -2.82 -5.64 3.60
N LEU A 56 -4.11 -5.32 3.74
CA LEU A 56 -4.85 -5.40 5.00
C LEU A 56 -4.72 -6.72 5.78
N PRO A 57 -4.70 -7.93 5.16
CA PRO A 57 -4.67 -9.18 5.92
C PRO A 57 -3.48 -9.27 6.89
N LEU A 58 -2.28 -8.88 6.44
CA LEU A 58 -1.07 -8.92 7.27
C LEU A 58 -1.13 -7.90 8.41
N SER A 59 -1.65 -6.69 8.12
CA SER A 59 -1.86 -5.66 9.13
C SER A 59 -2.89 -6.07 10.18
N PHE A 60 -4.00 -6.70 9.76
CA PHE A 60 -5.05 -7.18 10.66
C PHE A 60 -4.57 -8.36 11.50
N ALA A 61 -3.79 -9.28 10.94
CA ALA A 61 -3.18 -10.36 11.71
C ALA A 61 -2.25 -9.81 12.80
N ALA A 62 -1.42 -8.81 12.46
CA ALA A 62 -0.55 -8.13 13.41
C ALA A 62 -1.35 -7.43 14.53
N VAL A 63 -2.33 -6.60 14.15
CA VAL A 63 -3.19 -5.88 15.09
C VAL A 63 -3.96 -6.84 15.99
N THR A 64 -4.48 -7.94 15.46
CA THR A 64 -5.25 -8.93 16.25
C THR A 64 -4.37 -9.59 17.33
N LEU A 65 -3.14 -10.00 16.98
CA LEU A 65 -2.21 -10.59 17.94
C LEU A 65 -1.76 -9.59 19.01
N LEU A 66 -1.45 -8.36 18.59
CA LEU A 66 -1.14 -7.28 19.52
C LEU A 66 -2.34 -6.96 20.43
N HIS A 67 -3.57 -7.01 19.90
CA HIS A 67 -4.78 -6.75 20.66
C HIS A 67 -5.07 -7.85 21.69
N PHE A 68 -4.80 -9.13 21.38
CA PHE A 68 -4.92 -10.19 22.38
C PHE A 68 -3.95 -9.99 23.54
N TYR A 69 -2.72 -9.60 23.25
CA TYR A 69 -1.76 -9.20 24.28
C TYR A 69 -2.28 -7.99 25.07
N TRP A 70 -2.73 -6.95 24.38
CA TRP A 70 -3.27 -5.75 25.00
C TRP A 70 -4.42 -6.08 25.96
N LEU A 71 -5.35 -6.92 25.52
CA LEU A 71 -6.51 -7.35 26.30
C LEU A 71 -6.08 -8.10 27.56
N ALA A 72 -5.12 -9.02 27.43
CA ALA A 72 -4.57 -9.77 28.55
C ALA A 72 -3.89 -8.85 29.58
N VAL A 73 -3.04 -7.91 29.16
CA VAL A 73 -2.37 -7.01 30.12
C VAL A 73 -3.33 -5.94 30.69
N THR A 74 -4.32 -5.50 29.92
CA THR A 74 -5.31 -4.52 30.38
C THR A 74 -6.20 -5.11 31.46
N THR A 75 -6.66 -6.35 31.26
CA THR A 75 -7.50 -7.06 32.24
C THR A 75 -6.67 -7.84 33.28
N GLY A 76 -5.35 -7.86 33.13
CA GLY A 76 -4.41 -8.58 34.00
C GLY A 76 -4.47 -8.16 35.47
N TYR A 77 -4.86 -6.91 35.76
CA TYR A 77 -5.14 -6.48 37.13
C TYR A 77 -6.24 -7.32 37.81
N VAL A 78 -7.28 -7.69 37.05
CA VAL A 78 -8.48 -8.38 37.53
C VAL A 78 -8.21 -9.87 37.74
N TYR A 79 -7.72 -10.54 36.71
CA TYR A 79 -7.56 -12.00 36.70
C TYR A 79 -6.15 -12.48 37.06
N GLY A 80 -5.16 -11.56 37.08
CA GLY A 80 -3.75 -11.85 37.37
C GLY A 80 -3.52 -12.69 38.62
N PRO A 81 -4.21 -12.46 39.76
CA PRO A 81 -4.07 -13.32 40.94
C PRO A 81 -4.45 -14.79 40.70
N LEU A 82 -5.46 -15.05 39.88
CA LEU A 82 -5.96 -16.40 39.55
C LEU A 82 -5.23 -17.07 38.37
N MET A 83 -4.53 -16.29 37.56
CA MET A 83 -3.85 -16.81 36.38
C MET A 83 -2.80 -17.90 36.74
N PRO A 84 -2.65 -18.97 35.93
CA PRO A 84 -1.56 -19.91 36.09
C PRO A 84 -0.20 -19.21 36.05
N GLU A 85 0.73 -19.68 36.88
CA GLU A 85 2.05 -19.08 37.11
C GLU A 85 2.91 -18.94 35.85
N VAL A 86 2.83 -19.89 34.92
CA VAL A 86 3.59 -19.88 33.64
C VAL A 86 2.89 -19.15 32.50
N ALA A 87 1.60 -18.82 32.61
CA ALA A 87 0.84 -18.26 31.50
C ALA A 87 1.38 -16.90 31.05
N GLU A 88 1.89 -16.11 32.00
CA GLU A 88 2.59 -14.84 31.81
C GLU A 88 3.73 -14.97 30.79
N TYR A 89 4.57 -15.99 30.96
CA TYR A 89 5.72 -16.24 30.10
C TYR A 89 5.32 -16.48 28.64
N TRP A 90 4.27 -17.25 28.41
CA TRP A 90 3.80 -17.58 27.06
C TRP A 90 3.10 -16.41 26.38
N ILE A 91 2.27 -15.66 27.10
CA ILE A 91 1.59 -14.47 26.56
C ILE A 91 2.63 -13.44 26.08
N MET A 92 3.63 -13.17 26.91
CA MET A 92 4.70 -12.21 26.60
C MET A 92 5.68 -12.74 25.55
N GLY A 93 6.02 -14.02 25.60
CA GLY A 93 7.00 -14.66 24.72
C GLY A 93 6.49 -14.95 23.29
N ILE A 94 5.16 -14.98 23.10
CA ILE A 94 4.54 -15.28 21.80
C ILE A 94 3.76 -14.07 21.25
N TRP A 95 2.68 -13.65 21.91
CA TRP A 95 1.71 -12.73 21.30
C TRP A 95 2.32 -11.40 20.94
N PHE A 96 3.10 -10.81 21.85
CA PHE A 96 3.76 -9.54 21.61
C PHE A 96 4.81 -9.60 20.48
N PRO A 97 5.86 -10.45 20.55
CA PRO A 97 6.88 -10.47 19.51
C PRO A 97 6.33 -10.90 18.15
N PHE A 98 5.33 -11.78 18.10
CA PHE A 98 4.70 -12.19 16.84
C PHE A 98 3.87 -11.04 16.24
N GLY A 99 3.10 -10.34 17.08
CA GLY A 99 2.36 -9.15 16.67
C GLY A 99 3.29 -8.06 16.09
N ILE A 100 4.41 -7.78 16.77
CA ILE A 100 5.42 -6.82 16.31
C ILE A 100 6.11 -7.29 15.02
N ALA A 101 6.46 -8.59 14.90
CA ALA A 101 7.08 -9.13 13.69
C ALA A 101 6.18 -9.00 12.46
N LEU A 102 4.90 -9.36 12.57
CA LEU A 102 3.91 -9.19 11.50
C LEU A 102 3.65 -7.71 11.20
N PHE A 103 3.67 -6.85 12.23
CA PHE A 103 3.53 -5.41 12.04
C PHE A 103 4.71 -4.82 11.24
N HIS A 104 5.94 -5.26 11.52
CA HIS A 104 7.12 -4.89 10.73
C HIS A 104 7.04 -5.40 9.30
N ALA A 105 6.53 -6.61 9.09
CA ALA A 105 6.28 -7.15 7.76
C ALA A 105 5.29 -6.25 6.99
N SER A 106 4.16 -5.91 7.60
CA SER A 106 3.17 -5.01 7.01
C SER A 106 3.76 -3.64 6.66
N ASN A 107 4.55 -3.03 7.53
CA ASN A 107 5.18 -1.72 7.26
C ASN A 107 6.33 -1.78 6.25
N SER A 108 7.01 -2.92 6.10
CA SER A 108 8.10 -3.05 5.13
C SER A 108 7.60 -2.95 3.68
N ARG A 109 6.33 -3.34 3.44
CA ARG A 109 5.65 -3.15 2.13
C ARG A 109 5.67 -1.71 1.66
N PHE A 110 5.56 -0.72 2.56
CA PHE A 110 5.62 0.71 2.21
C PHE A 110 6.92 1.07 1.49
N LEU A 111 8.06 0.68 2.07
CA LEU A 111 9.38 0.99 1.50
C LEU A 111 9.62 0.25 0.18
N TYR A 112 9.08 -0.96 0.05
CA TYR A 112 9.12 -1.69 -1.21
C TYR A 112 8.32 -0.97 -2.31
N VAL A 113 7.04 -0.66 -2.06
CA VAL A 113 6.19 0.04 -3.03
C VAL A 113 6.79 1.37 -3.42
N ALA A 114 7.29 2.15 -2.45
CA ALA A 114 7.91 3.44 -2.72
C ALA A 114 9.19 3.33 -3.58
N ASN A 115 9.98 2.27 -3.41
CA ASN A 115 11.17 2.05 -4.24
C ASN A 115 10.83 1.51 -5.63
N ALA A 116 9.87 0.58 -5.72
CA ALA A 116 9.44 0.01 -6.99
C ALA A 116 8.76 1.05 -7.88
N GLN A 117 7.98 1.97 -7.31
CA GLN A 117 7.35 3.07 -8.05
C GLN A 117 8.34 4.09 -8.63
N LYS A 118 9.57 4.21 -8.10
CA LYS A 118 10.61 5.11 -8.66
C LYS A 118 10.97 4.78 -10.12
N LYS A 119 10.77 3.54 -10.57
CA LYS A 119 11.06 3.13 -11.95
C LYS A 119 10.26 3.94 -12.98
N TYR A 120 9.07 4.42 -12.60
CA TYR A 120 8.22 5.22 -13.48
C TYR A 120 8.69 6.67 -13.64
N VAL A 121 9.68 7.11 -12.87
CA VAL A 121 10.32 8.44 -12.99
C VAL A 121 11.65 8.34 -13.72
N ASN A 122 12.45 7.31 -13.41
CA ASN A 122 13.84 7.22 -13.89
C ASN A 122 14.00 6.75 -15.35
N ASN A 123 12.89 6.52 -16.07
CA ASN A 123 12.87 5.92 -17.43
C ASN A 123 12.91 6.94 -18.59
N ALA A 124 13.51 8.12 -18.43
CA ALA A 124 13.78 9.02 -19.56
C ALA A 124 15.21 8.88 -20.15
N ALA A 125 16.18 8.35 -19.41
CA ALA A 125 17.55 8.15 -19.95
C ALA A 125 18.46 7.23 -19.11
N ASP A 126 18.23 7.07 -17.80
CA ASP A 126 19.25 6.54 -16.88
C ASP A 126 18.75 5.40 -15.96
N ALA A 127 17.76 4.62 -16.41
CA ALA A 127 17.59 3.28 -15.86
C ALA A 127 18.62 2.33 -16.46
N GLY A 128 19.90 2.62 -16.20
CA GLY A 128 20.94 1.61 -16.07
C GLY A 128 20.60 0.70 -14.90
N TRP A 129 19.50 -0.04 -15.03
CA TRP A 129 19.29 -1.26 -14.30
C TRP A 129 20.26 -2.25 -14.94
N ASP A 130 21.34 -2.56 -14.23
CA ASP A 130 22.29 -3.61 -14.61
C ASP A 130 21.51 -4.86 -15.04
N HIS A 131 21.39 -5.03 -16.35
CA HIS A 131 20.70 -6.15 -16.98
C HIS A 131 21.54 -7.43 -16.92
N GLU A 132 22.70 -7.39 -16.28
CA GLU A 132 23.43 -8.58 -15.87
C GLU A 132 22.89 -9.09 -14.53
N ARG A 133 21.66 -9.64 -14.55
CA ARG A 133 21.34 -10.66 -13.54
C ARG A 133 22.34 -11.80 -13.73
N PRO A 134 23.08 -12.21 -12.70
CA PRO A 134 24.07 -13.26 -12.83
C PRO A 134 23.34 -14.52 -13.31
N ARG A 135 23.78 -15.07 -14.46
CA ARG A 135 23.43 -16.42 -14.94
C ARG A 135 23.28 -17.34 -13.73
N ILE A 136 22.16 -18.07 -13.63
CA ILE A 136 21.81 -18.97 -12.53
C ILE A 136 23.06 -19.74 -12.09
N ARG A 137 23.75 -19.22 -11.08
CA ARG A 137 24.82 -19.92 -10.38
C ARG A 137 24.12 -20.66 -9.25
N LYS A 138 24.45 -21.93 -9.07
CA LYS A 138 23.83 -22.89 -8.14
C LYS A 138 23.94 -22.50 -6.64
N THR A 139 24.17 -21.23 -6.31
CA THR A 139 24.37 -20.73 -4.95
C THR A 139 23.05 -20.27 -4.33
N LEU A 140 22.86 -20.58 -3.04
CA LEU A 140 21.68 -20.18 -2.25
C LEU A 140 21.48 -18.65 -2.24
N VAL A 141 22.55 -17.87 -2.32
CA VAL A 141 22.51 -16.40 -2.41
C VAL A 141 21.90 -15.92 -3.73
N ALA A 142 22.15 -16.61 -4.85
CA ALA A 142 21.54 -16.27 -6.14
C ALA A 142 20.04 -16.59 -6.14
N ARG A 143 19.66 -17.76 -5.61
CA ARG A 143 18.25 -18.11 -5.39
C ARG A 143 17.54 -17.10 -4.47
N TRP A 144 18.19 -16.70 -3.37
CA TRP A 144 17.67 -15.67 -2.48
C TRP A 144 17.43 -14.36 -3.22
N LYS A 145 18.38 -13.87 -4.02
CA LYS A 145 18.22 -12.62 -4.79
C LYS A 145 17.07 -12.69 -5.80
N MET A 146 16.75 -13.87 -6.33
CA MET A 146 15.68 -14.08 -7.32
C MET A 146 14.27 -14.16 -6.73
N LEU A 147 14.12 -14.41 -5.43
CA LEU A 147 12.79 -14.47 -4.79
C LEU A 147 12.07 -13.11 -4.87
N ASP A 148 10.74 -13.15 -4.96
CA ASP A 148 9.95 -11.92 -4.90
C ASP A 148 10.06 -11.25 -3.53
N TYR A 149 9.89 -9.93 -3.46
CA TYR A 149 10.03 -9.16 -2.23
C TYR A 149 9.06 -9.63 -1.14
N SER A 150 7.79 -9.86 -1.49
CA SER A 150 6.77 -10.36 -0.56
C SER A 150 7.16 -11.70 0.05
N TYR A 151 7.62 -12.64 -0.77
CA TYR A 151 8.06 -13.96 -0.31
C TYR A 151 9.33 -13.86 0.55
N LYS A 152 10.34 -13.08 0.12
CA LYS A 152 11.53 -12.81 0.93
C LYS A 152 11.16 -12.28 2.31
N MET A 153 10.27 -11.30 2.35
CA MET A 153 9.81 -10.68 3.59
C MET A 153 9.09 -11.69 4.49
N LEU A 154 8.11 -12.44 3.95
CA LEU A 154 7.39 -13.47 4.70
C LEU A 154 8.33 -14.56 5.22
N LEU A 155 9.31 -14.97 4.43
CA LEU A 155 10.31 -15.96 4.83
C LEU A 155 11.22 -15.42 5.95
N VAL A 156 11.76 -14.20 5.82
CA VAL A 156 12.58 -13.58 6.89
C VAL A 156 11.78 -13.43 8.18
N VAL A 157 10.55 -12.93 8.10
CA VAL A 157 9.67 -12.71 9.25
C VAL A 157 9.30 -14.06 9.88
N GLY A 158 8.94 -15.05 9.07
CA GLY A 158 8.62 -16.41 9.52
C GLY A 158 9.81 -17.10 10.20
N LEU A 159 11.01 -16.99 9.64
CA LEU A 159 12.24 -17.48 10.29
C LEU A 159 12.51 -16.74 11.61
N GLY A 160 12.30 -15.42 11.66
CA GLY A 160 12.43 -14.64 12.88
C GLY A 160 11.44 -15.06 13.96
N MET A 161 10.17 -15.28 13.60
CA MET A 161 9.14 -15.80 14.51
C MET A 161 9.47 -17.22 14.98
N GLY A 162 9.93 -18.09 14.08
CA GLY A 162 10.39 -19.44 14.41
C GLY A 162 11.59 -19.44 15.37
N PHE A 163 12.55 -18.53 15.15
CA PHE A 163 13.69 -18.34 16.04
C PHE A 163 13.26 -17.80 17.41
N GLN A 164 12.34 -16.85 17.46
CA GLN A 164 11.76 -16.36 18.72
C GLN A 164 11.06 -17.48 19.48
N LEU A 165 10.25 -18.30 18.81
CA LEU A 165 9.58 -19.45 19.42
C LEU A 165 10.59 -20.45 19.96
N PHE A 166 11.65 -20.74 19.19
CA PHE A 166 12.74 -21.60 19.61
C PHE A 166 13.42 -21.06 20.87
N LEU A 167 13.76 -19.77 20.93
CA LEU A 167 14.37 -19.16 22.12
C LEU A 167 13.44 -19.21 23.34
N THR A 168 12.14 -18.96 23.13
CA THR A 168 11.12 -19.02 24.20
C THR A 168 10.99 -20.44 24.74
N LEU A 169 10.90 -21.44 23.85
CA LEU A 169 10.84 -22.85 24.25
C LEU A 169 12.14 -23.32 24.91
N PHE A 170 13.29 -22.90 24.39
CA PHE A 170 14.60 -23.22 24.94
C PHE A 170 14.73 -22.69 26.36
N MET A 171 14.41 -21.41 26.59
CA MET A 171 14.46 -20.82 27.94
C MET A 171 13.49 -21.48 28.91
N PHE A 172 12.28 -21.82 28.45
CA PHE A 172 11.29 -22.54 29.24
C PHE A 172 11.82 -23.90 29.72
N ILE A 173 12.39 -24.70 28.81
CA ILE A 173 12.92 -26.04 29.11
C ILE A 173 14.17 -25.98 29.99
N VAL A 174 15.05 -25.00 29.75
CA VAL A 174 16.35 -24.90 30.42
C VAL A 174 16.23 -24.37 31.85
N SER A 175 15.28 -23.47 32.12
CA SER A 175 15.11 -22.91 33.46
C SER A 175 14.25 -23.81 34.34
N ARG A 176 14.82 -24.30 35.46
CA ARG A 176 14.06 -25.02 36.50
C ARG A 176 13.06 -24.12 37.22
N LYS A 177 13.06 -22.82 36.92
CA LYS A 177 12.08 -21.88 37.42
C LYS A 177 10.65 -22.20 37.01
N PHE A 178 10.47 -22.83 35.86
CA PHE A 178 9.17 -23.22 35.31
C PHE A 178 8.85 -24.71 35.51
N HIS A 179 9.80 -25.49 36.05
CA HIS A 179 9.72 -26.95 36.12
C HIS A 179 10.32 -27.50 37.41
N SER A 180 9.60 -28.37 38.10
CA SER A 180 10.07 -28.98 39.36
C SER A 180 11.09 -30.12 39.15
N SER A 181 11.20 -30.70 37.96
CA SER A 181 11.91 -31.97 37.74
C SER A 181 13.09 -31.93 36.77
N PHE A 182 13.21 -30.90 35.92
CA PHE A 182 14.28 -30.82 34.90
C PHE A 182 14.66 -29.37 34.58
N GLY A 183 15.88 -29.18 34.06
CA GLY A 183 16.50 -27.88 33.78
C GLY A 183 17.87 -27.74 34.45
N ILE A 184 18.47 -26.55 34.37
CA ILE A 184 19.78 -26.24 34.98
C ILE A 184 19.66 -26.04 36.51
N PRO A 185 20.39 -26.82 37.33
CA PRO A 185 20.45 -26.61 38.78
C PRO A 185 20.89 -25.19 39.15
N GLY A 186 20.25 -24.58 40.15
CA GLY A 186 20.54 -23.20 40.59
C GLY A 186 19.62 -22.12 39.98
N THR A 187 18.71 -22.50 39.08
CA THR A 187 17.64 -21.62 38.56
C THR A 187 16.29 -21.85 39.27
N GLU A 188 16.28 -22.74 40.25
CA GLU A 188 15.07 -23.19 40.96
C GLU A 188 14.52 -22.08 41.85
N VAL A 189 13.20 -22.05 42.00
CA VAL A 189 12.52 -21.20 42.98
C VAL A 189 11.72 -22.10 43.92
N SER A 190 11.92 -21.92 45.21
CA SER A 190 11.18 -22.58 46.28
C SER A 190 10.38 -21.56 47.08
N GLY A 191 9.25 -21.99 47.64
CA GLY A 191 8.35 -21.14 48.42
C GLY A 191 6.90 -21.55 48.28
N THR A 192 6.01 -20.68 48.74
CA THR A 192 4.57 -20.76 48.50
C THR A 192 4.25 -20.53 47.02
N TYR A 193 3.07 -20.97 46.58
CA TYR A 193 2.61 -20.79 45.19
C TYR A 193 2.73 -19.33 44.71
N MET A 194 2.37 -18.36 45.55
CA MET A 194 2.43 -16.93 45.19
C MET A 194 3.86 -16.37 45.15
N GLU A 195 4.78 -16.90 45.95
CA GLU A 195 6.21 -16.56 45.88
C GLU A 195 6.85 -17.10 44.60
N VAL A 196 6.56 -18.35 44.25
CA VAL A 196 7.03 -18.97 43.00
C VAL A 196 6.52 -18.21 41.80
N LYS A 197 5.22 -17.92 41.74
CA LYS A 197 4.58 -17.10 40.72
C LYS A 197 5.20 -15.70 40.61
N THR A 198 5.47 -15.06 41.74
CA THR A 198 6.12 -13.74 41.76
C THR A 198 7.54 -13.79 41.21
N ALA A 199 8.28 -14.84 41.53
CA ALA A 199 9.64 -15.01 41.03
C ALA A 199 9.65 -15.31 39.53
N GLN A 200 8.76 -16.17 39.02
CA GLN A 200 8.65 -16.58 37.62
C GLN A 200 8.45 -15.39 36.65
N GLY A 201 7.72 -14.36 37.06
CA GLY A 201 7.53 -13.12 36.29
C GLY A 201 8.77 -12.20 36.22
N ARG A 202 9.96 -12.64 36.63
CA ARG A 202 11.20 -11.84 36.56
C ARG A 202 12.40 -12.72 36.24
N GLY A 203 13.54 -12.12 35.91
CA GLY A 203 14.82 -12.82 35.79
C GLY A 203 15.42 -12.79 34.40
N TRP A 204 16.53 -13.50 34.24
CA TRP A 204 17.31 -13.53 33.01
C TRP A 204 16.62 -14.34 31.90
N GLU A 205 15.64 -15.19 32.26
CA GLU A 205 14.81 -15.98 31.34
C GLU A 205 14.03 -15.09 30.34
N TRP A 206 13.81 -13.83 30.73
CA TRP A 206 13.11 -12.81 29.96
C TRP A 206 14.01 -12.06 28.98
N TRP A 207 15.33 -12.25 29.06
CA TRP A 207 16.30 -11.51 28.26
C TRP A 207 16.09 -11.62 26.74
N PRO A 208 15.75 -12.80 26.16
CA PRO A 208 15.46 -12.88 24.73
C PRO A 208 14.32 -11.95 24.32
N SER A 209 13.24 -11.91 25.09
CA SER A 209 12.09 -11.04 24.83
C SER A 209 12.49 -9.57 24.97
N VAL A 210 13.17 -9.18 26.06
CA VAL A 210 13.63 -7.80 26.29
C VAL A 210 14.57 -7.33 25.18
N PHE A 211 15.55 -8.15 24.82
CA PHE A 211 16.55 -7.83 23.80
C PHE A 211 15.88 -7.54 22.46
N TRP A 212 14.97 -8.40 22.02
CA TRP A 212 14.29 -8.18 20.74
C TRP A 212 13.44 -6.93 20.74
N GLN A 213 12.70 -6.66 21.81
CA GLN A 213 11.91 -5.45 21.93
C GLN A 213 12.77 -4.18 21.81
N LEU A 214 13.90 -4.14 22.52
CA LEU A 214 14.83 -3.02 22.44
C LEU A 214 15.51 -2.92 21.08
N PHE A 215 15.93 -4.03 20.49
CA PHE A 215 16.53 -4.05 19.16
C PHE A 215 15.59 -3.47 18.10
N TRP A 216 14.33 -3.90 18.08
CA TRP A 216 13.33 -3.38 17.14
C TRP A 216 13.03 -1.90 17.38
N ALA A 217 12.76 -1.51 18.63
CA ALA A 217 12.37 -0.14 18.95
C ALA A 217 13.53 0.86 18.84
N TRP A 218 14.77 0.48 19.19
CA TRP A 218 15.89 1.42 19.34
C TRP A 218 16.95 1.32 18.25
N ILE A 219 16.96 0.26 17.43
CA ILE A 219 17.88 0.14 16.29
C ILE A 219 17.11 0.19 14.97
N ILE A 220 16.10 -0.67 14.82
CA ILE A 220 15.36 -0.78 13.57
C ILE A 220 14.41 0.41 13.37
N ALA A 221 13.65 0.81 14.38
CA ALA A 221 12.71 1.92 14.25
C ALA A 221 13.42 3.23 13.85
N PRO A 222 14.55 3.65 14.47
CA PRO A 222 15.30 4.82 14.01
C PRO A 222 15.82 4.68 12.57
N THR A 223 16.25 3.48 12.17
CA THR A 223 16.67 3.22 10.79
C THR A 223 15.52 3.42 9.79
N ILE A 224 14.31 2.95 10.14
CA ILE A 224 13.10 3.16 9.34
C ILE A 224 12.72 4.64 9.30
N LEU A 225 12.75 5.34 10.44
CA LEU A 225 12.50 6.78 10.52
C LEU A 225 13.46 7.57 9.62
N TRP A 226 14.75 7.21 9.64
CA TRP A 226 15.77 7.83 8.79
C TRP A 226 15.50 7.60 7.31
N ARG A 227 15.17 6.36 6.91
CA ARG A 227 14.83 6.03 5.51
C ARG A 227 13.53 6.70 5.05
N ALA A 228 12.55 6.84 5.94
CA ALA A 228 11.25 7.43 5.64
C ALA A 228 11.26 8.97 5.60
N ARG A 229 12.34 9.63 6.05
CA ARG A 229 12.40 11.10 6.17
C ARG A 229 12.15 11.84 4.85
N GLY A 230 12.65 11.29 3.74
CA GLY A 230 12.58 11.89 2.40
C GLY A 230 11.33 11.50 1.60
N LEU A 231 10.52 10.56 2.09
CA LEU A 231 9.29 10.15 1.42
C LEU A 231 8.17 11.14 1.79
N ARG A 232 7.36 11.55 0.81
CA ARG A 232 6.21 12.42 1.05
C ARG A 232 4.98 11.82 0.37
N ASP A 233 4.33 10.89 1.05
CA ASP A 233 3.14 10.23 0.52
C ASP A 233 1.85 11.03 0.78
N THR A 234 0.86 10.83 -0.09
CA THR A 234 -0.48 11.42 0.05
C THR A 234 -1.44 10.56 0.88
N GLN A 235 -1.02 9.35 1.26
CA GLN A 235 -1.86 8.29 1.80
C GLN A 235 -1.73 8.11 3.32
N GLY A 236 -0.98 8.96 4.00
CA GLY A 236 -0.76 8.92 5.46
C GLY A 236 0.08 7.74 5.95
N TRP A 237 0.70 6.97 5.06
CA TRP A 237 1.44 5.75 5.41
C TRP A 237 2.78 6.06 6.09
N ARG A 238 3.49 7.12 5.66
CA ARG A 238 4.66 7.62 6.39
C ARG A 238 4.30 8.09 7.78
N THR A 239 3.22 8.89 7.91
CA THR A 239 2.76 9.41 9.20
C THR A 239 2.44 8.28 10.16
N GLN A 240 1.70 7.26 9.69
CA GLN A 240 1.44 6.04 10.46
C GLN A 240 2.74 5.38 10.91
N THR A 241 3.68 5.14 9.98
CA THR A 241 4.94 4.46 10.31
C THR A 241 5.73 5.23 11.37
N ILE A 242 5.87 6.55 11.20
CA ILE A 242 6.57 7.41 12.17
C ILE A 242 5.89 7.36 13.53
N ALA A 243 4.56 7.53 13.56
CA ALA A 243 3.79 7.58 14.79
C ALA A 243 3.86 6.23 15.56
N CYS A 244 3.81 5.11 14.85
CA CYS A 244 3.95 3.77 15.46
C CYS A 244 5.38 3.54 15.99
N CYS A 245 6.41 3.93 15.24
CA CYS A 245 7.80 3.84 15.70
C CYS A 245 8.02 4.63 16.99
N LEU A 246 7.54 5.88 17.07
CA LEU A 246 7.65 6.71 18.26
C LEU A 246 6.87 6.13 19.45
N SER A 247 5.69 5.58 19.19
CA SER A 247 4.86 4.94 20.22
C SER A 247 5.53 3.72 20.85
N GLY A 248 6.39 3.02 20.09
CA GLY A 248 7.15 1.85 20.56
C GLY A 248 8.29 2.17 21.54
N LEU A 249 8.86 3.37 21.49
CA LEU A 249 10.14 3.67 22.16
C LEU A 249 10.08 3.55 23.68
N HIS A 250 8.97 3.98 24.29
CA HIS A 250 8.82 3.99 25.75
C HIS A 250 8.45 2.63 26.35
N ALA A 251 7.94 1.68 25.55
CA ALA A 251 7.30 0.46 26.02
C ALA A 251 8.22 -0.38 26.92
N ALA A 252 9.36 -0.82 26.37
CA ALA A 252 10.31 -1.67 27.09
C ALA A 252 11.00 -0.92 28.26
N PRO A 253 11.48 0.33 28.11
CA PRO A 253 12.03 1.09 29.23
C PRO A 253 11.05 1.25 30.40
N MET A 254 9.81 1.64 30.12
CA MET A 254 8.81 1.87 31.17
C MET A 254 8.35 0.58 31.83
N TRP A 255 8.23 -0.50 31.08
CA TRP A 255 7.97 -1.83 31.64
C TRP A 255 9.09 -2.29 32.60
N LEU A 256 10.37 -2.17 32.19
CA LEU A 256 11.51 -2.49 33.06
C LEU A 256 11.57 -1.61 34.30
N ILE A 257 11.30 -0.29 34.16
CA ILE A 257 11.20 0.63 35.30
C ILE A 257 10.06 0.19 36.24
N GLY A 258 8.90 -0.19 35.70
CA GLY A 258 7.78 -0.72 36.48
C GLY A 258 8.14 -1.99 37.26
N ILE A 259 8.97 -2.86 36.71
CA ILE A 259 9.39 -4.12 37.36
C ILE A 259 10.45 -3.88 38.44
N TYR A 260 11.48 -3.07 38.15
CA TYR A 260 12.72 -3.02 38.93
C TYR A 260 12.87 -1.77 39.80
N ALA A 261 12.17 -0.68 39.52
CA ALA A 261 12.28 0.55 40.31
C ALA A 261 11.30 0.52 41.51
N PRO A 262 11.79 0.55 42.77
CA PRO A 262 10.91 0.51 43.95
C PRO A 262 9.92 1.68 44.00
N GLY A 263 10.29 2.85 43.45
CA GLY A 263 9.43 4.03 43.37
C GLY A 263 8.17 3.84 42.52
N MET A 264 8.10 2.80 41.68
CA MET A 264 6.90 2.49 40.90
C MET A 264 5.86 1.68 41.67
N ALA A 265 6.16 1.20 42.88
CA ALA A 265 5.22 0.40 43.67
C ALA A 265 3.84 1.04 43.90
N PRO A 266 3.71 2.36 44.16
CA PRO A 266 2.41 3.02 44.29
C PRO A 266 1.60 3.01 42.98
N VAL A 267 2.28 3.11 41.83
CA VAL A 267 1.66 3.06 40.50
C VAL A 267 1.23 1.65 40.17
N ASN A 268 2.09 0.66 40.44
CA ASN A 268 1.84 -0.75 40.17
C ASN A 268 0.63 -1.34 40.91
N LYS A 269 0.13 -0.65 41.94
CA LYS A 269 -1.12 -1.01 42.62
C LYS A 269 -2.34 -0.86 41.70
N TYR A 270 -2.31 0.05 40.73
CA TYR A 270 -3.43 0.37 39.84
C TYR A 270 -3.11 0.09 38.37
N PHE A 271 -1.83 0.20 38.01
CA PHE A 271 -1.33 0.06 36.64
C PHE A 271 -0.18 -0.94 36.60
N ILE A 272 -0.43 -2.18 36.17
CA ILE A 272 0.56 -3.25 36.23
C ILE A 272 1.69 -3.01 35.20
N PRO A 273 2.94 -3.41 35.48
CA PRO A 273 4.08 -3.10 34.60
C PRO A 273 3.89 -3.40 33.08
N PRO A 274 3.32 -4.53 32.64
CA PRO A 274 3.07 -4.81 31.22
C PRO A 274 2.08 -3.86 30.54
N GLN A 275 1.25 -3.13 31.29
CA GLN A 275 0.35 -2.13 30.70
C GLN A 275 1.11 -0.97 30.06
N TRP A 276 2.40 -0.74 30.38
CA TRP A 276 3.25 0.20 29.63
C TRP A 276 3.48 -0.27 28.18
N ILE A 277 3.62 -1.57 27.97
CA ILE A 277 3.63 -2.17 26.63
C ILE A 277 2.23 -2.07 26.01
N GLY A 278 1.18 -2.32 26.81
CA GLY A 278 -0.22 -2.12 26.41
C GLY A 278 -0.50 -0.71 25.88
N LEU A 279 0.00 0.34 26.55
CA LEU A 279 -0.15 1.73 26.09
C LEU A 279 0.46 1.94 24.71
N SER A 280 1.65 1.38 24.47
CA SER A 280 2.30 1.41 23.16
C SER A 280 1.48 0.70 22.09
N ILE A 281 0.94 -0.48 22.40
CA ILE A 281 0.08 -1.24 21.48
C ILE A 281 -1.19 -0.46 21.13
N MET A 282 -1.86 0.14 22.12
CA MET A 282 -3.05 0.96 21.89
C MET A 282 -2.75 2.10 20.91
N MET A 283 -1.59 2.74 21.04
CA MET A 283 -1.15 3.80 20.11
C MET A 283 -0.83 3.23 18.70
N ILE A 284 -0.19 2.06 18.61
CA ILE A 284 0.03 1.36 17.34
C ILE A 284 -1.31 1.03 16.67
N GLU A 285 -2.28 0.51 17.42
CA GLU A 285 -3.64 0.22 16.94
C GLU A 285 -4.32 1.49 16.43
N ILE A 286 -4.20 2.61 17.17
CA ILE A 286 -4.75 3.90 16.77
C ILE A 286 -4.23 4.31 15.39
N PHE A 287 -2.91 4.34 15.25
CA PHE A 287 -2.28 4.82 14.03
C PHE A 287 -2.43 3.84 12.87
N THR A 288 -2.45 2.54 13.15
CA THR A 288 -2.55 1.51 12.11
C THR A 288 -3.96 1.38 11.55
N VAL A 289 -4.98 1.62 12.36
CA VAL A 289 -6.39 1.47 11.93
C VAL A 289 -7.02 2.82 11.61
N PHE A 290 -6.92 3.83 12.48
CA PHE A 290 -7.69 5.06 12.30
C PHE A 290 -7.08 6.05 11.32
N ILE A 291 -5.76 6.06 11.09
CA ILE A 291 -5.15 6.86 10.00
C ILE A 291 -5.70 6.42 8.64
N PRO A 292 -5.64 5.13 8.24
CA PRO A 292 -6.26 4.71 6.99
C PRO A 292 -7.79 4.94 6.97
N CYS A 293 -8.51 4.81 8.09
CA CYS A 293 -9.94 5.15 8.13
C CYS A 293 -10.19 6.62 7.75
N TRP A 294 -9.36 7.52 8.28
CA TRP A 294 -9.43 8.94 7.98
C TRP A 294 -9.06 9.23 6.52
N GLU A 295 -7.98 8.64 6.01
CA GLU A 295 -7.55 8.84 4.62
C GLU A 295 -8.57 8.33 3.61
N VAL A 296 -9.26 7.22 3.91
CA VAL A 296 -10.39 6.75 3.10
C VAL A 296 -11.52 7.79 3.04
N ARG A 297 -11.94 8.34 4.19
CA ARG A 297 -12.98 9.38 4.22
C ARG A 297 -12.57 10.64 3.46
N LYS A 298 -11.32 11.06 3.63
CA LYS A 298 -10.74 12.22 2.95
C LYS A 298 -10.67 12.02 1.44
N GLN A 299 -10.29 10.83 0.98
CA GLN A 299 -10.28 10.49 -0.45
C GLN A 299 -11.70 10.46 -1.03
N GLN A 300 -12.66 9.86 -0.32
CA GLN A 300 -14.06 9.85 -0.76
C GLN A 300 -14.65 11.26 -0.86
N ALA A 301 -14.40 12.11 0.13
CA ALA A 301 -14.81 13.51 0.09
C ALA A 301 -14.20 14.27 -1.10
N LEU A 302 -12.90 14.08 -1.36
CA LEU A 302 -12.20 14.70 -2.49
C LEU A 302 -12.73 14.21 -3.84
N CYS A 303 -12.96 12.90 -3.97
CA CYS A 303 -13.53 12.31 -5.18
C CYS A 303 -14.94 12.87 -5.42
N GLN A 304 -15.79 12.92 -4.39
CA GLN A 304 -17.14 13.47 -4.49
C GLN A 304 -17.13 14.97 -4.86
N GLU A 305 -16.23 15.77 -4.28
CA GLU A 305 -16.05 17.18 -4.65
C GLU A 305 -15.65 17.34 -6.12
N THR A 306 -14.75 16.48 -6.59
CA THR A 306 -14.29 16.46 -7.98
C THR A 306 -15.43 16.11 -8.92
N LEU A 307 -16.19 15.04 -8.64
CA LEU A 307 -17.35 14.64 -9.43
C LEU A 307 -18.42 15.74 -9.45
N ASN A 308 -18.71 16.37 -8.32
CA ASN A 308 -19.63 17.51 -8.26
C ASN A 308 -19.13 18.70 -9.09
N SER A 309 -17.81 18.93 -9.15
CA SER A 309 -17.21 20.00 -9.95
C SER A 309 -17.31 19.71 -11.44
N ILE A 310 -17.06 18.46 -11.86
CA ILE A 310 -17.25 17.98 -13.22
C ILE A 310 -18.71 18.14 -13.64
N ALA A 311 -19.66 17.66 -12.82
CA ALA A 311 -21.09 17.75 -13.11
C ALA A 311 -21.58 19.20 -13.26
N ARG A 312 -21.09 20.13 -12.42
CA ARG A 312 -21.40 21.57 -12.54
C ARG A 312 -20.82 22.19 -13.81
N TRP A 313 -19.65 21.75 -14.24
CA TRP A 313 -19.04 22.22 -15.48
C TRP A 313 -19.83 21.70 -16.70
N GLU A 314 -20.18 20.42 -16.72
CA GLU A 314 -20.99 19.81 -17.78
C GLU A 314 -22.37 20.46 -17.89
N SER A 315 -23.02 20.77 -16.76
CA SER A 315 -24.32 21.44 -16.77
C SER A 315 -24.22 22.86 -17.35
N ARG A 316 -23.15 23.60 -17.02
CA ARG A 316 -22.91 24.94 -17.60
C ARG A 316 -22.65 24.87 -19.09
N GLN A 317 -21.92 23.86 -19.56
CA GLN A 317 -21.66 23.67 -20.99
C GLN A 317 -22.93 23.31 -21.75
N LYS A 318 -23.78 22.42 -21.20
CA LYS A 318 -25.10 22.11 -21.75
C LYS A 318 -26.00 23.36 -21.79
N SER A 319 -26.04 24.15 -20.72
CA SER A 319 -26.80 25.41 -20.69
C SER A 319 -26.28 26.45 -21.69
N ALA A 320 -24.96 26.57 -21.86
CA ALA A 320 -24.36 27.44 -22.88
C ALA A 320 -24.72 26.99 -24.31
N ALA A 321 -24.71 25.68 -24.57
CA ALA A 321 -25.16 25.12 -25.85
C ALA A 321 -26.67 25.32 -26.09
N HIS A 322 -27.49 25.26 -25.04
CA HIS A 322 -28.93 25.55 -25.13
C HIS A 322 -29.24 27.05 -25.31
N CYS A 323 -28.48 27.94 -24.66
CA CYS A 323 -28.61 29.39 -24.84
C CYS A 323 -28.17 29.83 -26.24
N ALA A 324 -27.11 29.22 -26.79
CA ALA A 324 -26.70 29.41 -28.18
C ALA A 324 -27.76 28.94 -29.19
N LYS A 325 -28.56 27.91 -28.86
CA LYS A 325 -29.72 27.48 -29.66
C LYS A 325 -30.96 28.35 -29.46
N SER A 326 -31.07 29.07 -28.34
CA SER A 326 -32.21 29.95 -28.04
C SER A 326 -32.07 31.35 -28.63
N LEU A 327 -30.86 31.78 -29.00
CA LEU A 327 -30.61 33.08 -29.63
C LEU A 327 -30.75 33.05 -31.17
N THR A 328 -31.03 31.88 -31.77
CA THR A 328 -31.20 31.72 -33.22
C THR A 328 -32.66 31.58 -33.68
N SER A 329 -33.65 31.85 -32.82
CA SER A 329 -35.05 31.96 -33.25
C SER A 329 -35.38 33.36 -33.81
N GLY A 330 -34.77 33.71 -34.94
CA GLY A 330 -35.08 34.96 -35.63
C GLY A 330 -34.21 35.21 -36.85
N GLY A 331 -34.53 34.56 -37.98
CA GLY A 331 -33.98 34.90 -39.29
C GLY A 331 -33.39 33.70 -40.05
N SER A 332 -34.00 33.41 -41.19
CA SER A 332 -33.75 32.27 -42.08
C SER A 332 -32.39 32.28 -42.81
N SER A 333 -31.96 31.06 -43.17
CA SER A 333 -31.13 30.62 -44.32
C SER A 333 -29.60 30.51 -44.18
N GLY A 334 -29.09 29.29 -44.44
CA GLY A 334 -27.79 29.06 -45.07
C GLY A 334 -26.66 28.42 -44.24
N MET A 335 -26.37 27.14 -44.55
CA MET A 335 -25.11 26.39 -44.36
C MET A 335 -24.77 25.73 -42.99
N PRO A 336 -24.29 24.46 -42.97
CA PRO A 336 -23.66 23.86 -41.81
C PRO A 336 -22.16 24.16 -41.80
N ALA A 337 -21.71 25.04 -40.90
CA ALA A 337 -20.29 25.30 -40.67
C ALA A 337 -19.75 24.40 -39.54
N TRP A 338 -19.39 23.15 -39.88
CA TRP A 338 -18.35 22.44 -39.15
C TRP A 338 -17.00 23.01 -39.61
N MET A 339 -16.56 24.11 -38.98
CA MET A 339 -15.16 24.54 -38.91
C MET A 339 -15.11 25.81 -38.08
N GLY A 340 -14.36 25.81 -36.98
CA GLY A 340 -14.25 27.01 -36.15
C GLY A 340 -13.67 26.82 -34.76
N ARG A 341 -12.58 26.05 -34.66
CA ARG A 341 -11.66 26.11 -33.52
C ARG A 341 -11.03 27.50 -33.50
N GLY A 342 -11.40 28.34 -32.52
CA GLY A 342 -10.68 29.59 -32.26
C GLY A 342 -11.55 30.78 -31.88
N LYS A 343 -11.96 30.88 -30.61
CA LYS A 343 -11.90 32.13 -29.85
C LYS A 343 -12.17 31.86 -28.38
N THR A 344 -11.13 32.04 -27.58
CA THR A 344 -11.18 32.18 -26.13
C THR A 344 -12.06 33.38 -25.77
N SER A 345 -13.33 33.13 -25.45
CA SER A 345 -14.13 34.07 -24.67
C SER A 345 -13.57 34.06 -23.24
N SER A 346 -13.07 35.20 -22.80
CA SER A 346 -12.54 35.45 -21.46
C SER A 346 -13.47 34.91 -20.37
N ILE A 347 -13.07 33.81 -19.73
CA ILE A 347 -13.70 33.34 -18.50
C ILE A 347 -13.23 34.26 -17.39
N SER A 348 -14.10 35.21 -17.02
CA SER A 348 -13.98 36.00 -15.80
C SER A 348 -13.87 35.07 -14.59
N SER A 349 -12.90 35.37 -13.74
CA SER A 349 -12.53 34.68 -12.51
C SER A 349 -13.71 34.32 -11.60
N SER A 350 -14.03 33.03 -11.48
CA SER A 350 -14.59 32.47 -10.26
C SER A 350 -14.14 31.01 -10.14
N GLY A 351 -13.36 30.74 -9.09
CA GLY A 351 -12.41 29.64 -8.97
C GLY A 351 -12.99 28.21 -8.97
N ASN A 352 -12.08 27.28 -9.21
CA ASN A 352 -12.17 25.81 -9.04
C ASN A 352 -12.71 24.96 -10.19
N GLY A 353 -13.66 25.41 -11.00
CA GLY A 353 -14.30 24.52 -12.00
C GLY A 353 -13.44 24.14 -13.22
N SER A 354 -12.61 25.07 -13.72
CA SER A 354 -11.94 24.92 -15.03
C SER A 354 -10.71 23.99 -15.02
N ILE A 355 -10.15 23.67 -13.85
CA ILE A 355 -8.87 22.93 -13.75
C ILE A 355 -9.10 21.44 -13.45
N LEU A 356 -10.27 21.06 -12.91
CA LEU A 356 -10.64 19.67 -12.60
C LEU A 356 -11.42 19.03 -13.76
N THR A 357 -11.09 19.38 -15.00
CA THR A 357 -11.76 18.88 -16.21
C THR A 357 -10.91 17.85 -16.93
N MET A 358 -11.57 16.99 -17.73
CA MET A 358 -10.87 16.03 -18.59
C MET A 358 -9.92 16.74 -19.56
N ASP A 359 -10.35 17.85 -20.16
CA ASP A 359 -9.53 18.64 -21.09
C ASP A 359 -8.22 19.14 -20.45
N ALA A 360 -8.25 19.55 -19.18
CA ALA A 360 -7.07 20.03 -18.46
C ALA A 360 -6.07 18.89 -18.19
N LEU A 361 -6.59 17.69 -17.87
CA LEU A 361 -5.78 16.49 -17.71
C LEU A 361 -5.14 16.08 -19.05
N GLU A 362 -5.92 16.00 -20.12
CA GLU A 362 -5.42 15.62 -21.45
C GLU A 362 -4.38 16.62 -21.96
N HIS A 363 -4.60 17.92 -21.76
CA HIS A 363 -3.63 18.96 -22.11
C HIS A 363 -2.32 18.79 -21.36
N THR A 364 -2.37 18.49 -20.06
CA THR A 364 -1.18 18.24 -19.24
C THR A 364 -0.44 17.00 -19.72
N LEU A 365 -1.17 15.91 -19.96
CA LEU A 365 -0.57 14.67 -20.47
C LEU A 365 0.05 14.88 -21.86
N ALA A 366 -0.54 15.71 -22.73
CA ALA A 366 -0.03 15.98 -24.07
C ALA A 366 1.17 16.93 -24.09
N LYS A 367 1.20 17.96 -23.23
CA LYS A 367 2.26 18.97 -23.23
C LYS A 367 3.45 18.64 -22.35
N ASN A 368 3.19 18.24 -21.10
CA ASN A 368 4.25 17.95 -20.13
C ASN A 368 3.72 16.99 -19.05
N PRO A 369 3.77 15.67 -19.30
CA PRO A 369 3.32 14.67 -18.33
C PRO A 369 4.28 14.48 -17.14
N GLU A 370 5.53 14.94 -17.24
CA GLU A 370 6.60 14.62 -16.27
C GLU A 370 6.28 15.03 -14.82
N PRO A 371 5.78 16.26 -14.52
CA PRO A 371 5.44 16.61 -13.14
C PRO A 371 4.32 15.74 -12.55
N LEU A 372 3.35 15.34 -13.38
CA LEU A 372 2.25 14.47 -12.97
C LEU A 372 2.74 13.02 -12.78
N GLN A 373 3.66 12.55 -13.63
CA GLN A 373 4.32 11.25 -13.51
C GLN A 373 5.16 11.19 -12.22
N HIS A 374 5.93 12.22 -11.92
CA HIS A 374 6.74 12.30 -10.70
C HIS A 374 5.87 12.32 -9.44
N PHE A 375 4.78 13.10 -9.45
CA PHE A 375 3.81 13.12 -8.35
C PHE A 375 3.14 11.76 -8.15
N SER A 376 2.61 11.17 -9.23
CA SER A 376 1.90 9.89 -9.17
C SER A 376 2.81 8.77 -8.70
N ALA A 377 4.06 8.70 -9.18
CA ALA A 377 5.01 7.66 -8.78
C ALA A 377 5.53 7.85 -7.35
N LEU A 378 6.04 9.04 -6.99
CA LEU A 378 6.77 9.21 -5.72
C LEU A 378 5.88 9.56 -4.52
N ARG A 379 4.64 9.99 -4.75
CA ARG A 379 3.76 10.50 -3.70
C ARG A 379 2.43 9.78 -3.63
N ASP A 380 1.77 9.59 -4.77
CA ASP A 380 0.46 8.91 -4.82
C ASP A 380 0.56 7.38 -4.96
N PHE A 381 1.75 6.86 -5.31
CA PHE A 381 2.02 5.45 -5.64
C PHE A 381 1.07 4.88 -6.70
N SER A 382 0.79 5.67 -7.72
CA SER A 382 -0.11 5.37 -8.83
C SER A 382 0.54 5.67 -10.19
N GLY A 383 1.88 5.58 -10.25
CA GLY A 383 2.68 5.96 -11.40
C GLY A 383 2.43 5.09 -12.63
N GLU A 384 1.96 3.85 -12.43
CA GLU A 384 1.57 2.92 -13.48
C GLU A 384 0.47 3.49 -14.39
N ASN A 385 -0.46 4.28 -13.84
CA ASN A 385 -1.56 4.84 -14.62
C ASN A 385 -1.06 5.91 -15.61
N ILE A 386 -0.18 6.82 -15.16
CA ILE A 386 0.37 7.87 -16.03
C ILE A 386 1.36 7.28 -17.04
N ALA A 387 2.14 6.27 -16.62
CA ALA A 387 3.07 5.58 -17.50
C ALA A 387 2.32 4.79 -18.59
N PHE A 388 1.24 4.09 -18.25
CA PHE A 388 0.36 3.43 -19.22
C PHE A 388 -0.21 4.43 -20.24
N LEU A 389 -0.80 5.54 -19.79
CA LEU A 389 -1.36 6.56 -20.67
C LEU A 389 -0.30 7.18 -21.61
N THR A 390 0.92 7.36 -21.12
CA THR A 390 2.03 7.88 -21.91
C THR A 390 2.48 6.87 -22.96
N ARG A 391 2.62 5.58 -22.59
CA ARG A 391 3.00 4.49 -23.49
C ARG A 391 1.97 4.22 -24.58
N VAL A 392 0.67 4.24 -24.24
CA VAL A 392 -0.40 4.11 -25.24
C VAL A 392 -0.35 5.27 -26.24
N ARG A 393 -0.13 6.50 -25.77
CA ARG A 393 0.00 7.67 -26.66
C ARG A 393 1.21 7.54 -27.59
N GLU A 394 2.37 7.16 -27.06
CA GLU A 394 3.59 6.94 -27.86
C GLU A 394 3.35 5.87 -28.93
N TRP A 395 2.76 4.73 -28.55
CA TRP A 395 2.39 3.67 -29.47
C TRP A 395 1.46 4.16 -30.60
N ARG A 396 0.41 4.93 -30.28
CA ARG A 396 -0.48 5.51 -31.29
C ARG A 396 0.26 6.47 -32.22
N ALA A 397 1.11 7.34 -31.66
CA ALA A 397 1.86 8.33 -32.45
C ALA A 397 2.82 7.65 -33.44
N THR A 398 3.55 6.63 -32.98
CA THR A 398 4.53 5.89 -33.79
C THR A 398 3.88 5.00 -34.85
N TYR A 399 2.82 4.25 -34.50
CA TYR A 399 2.32 3.20 -35.40
C TYR A 399 1.03 3.53 -36.14
N LEU A 400 0.22 4.48 -35.65
CA LEU A 400 -1.04 4.85 -36.30
C LEU A 400 -0.93 6.18 -37.05
N VAL A 401 -0.45 7.23 -36.38
CA VAL A 401 -0.36 8.58 -36.98
C VAL A 401 0.75 8.67 -38.02
N GLN A 402 1.95 8.19 -37.70
CA GLN A 402 3.07 8.21 -38.65
C GLN A 402 2.82 7.29 -39.86
N ALA A 403 2.13 6.15 -39.65
CA ALA A 403 1.73 5.25 -40.73
C ALA A 403 0.67 5.89 -41.64
N HIS A 404 -0.30 6.64 -41.09
CA HIS A 404 -1.29 7.38 -41.86
C HIS A 404 -0.64 8.48 -42.70
N ASN A 405 0.22 9.30 -42.10
CA ASN A 405 0.93 10.39 -42.80
C ASN A 405 1.85 9.86 -43.93
N ASN A 406 2.52 8.73 -43.70
CA ASN A 406 3.34 8.10 -44.74
C ASN A 406 2.47 7.52 -45.87
N ARG A 407 1.26 7.00 -45.58
CA ARG A 407 0.32 6.51 -46.60
C ARG A 407 -0.31 7.65 -47.41
N GLU A 408 -0.73 8.75 -46.80
CA GLU A 408 -1.22 9.95 -47.52
C GLU A 408 -0.13 10.55 -48.43
N SER A 409 1.10 10.68 -47.93
CA SER A 409 2.23 11.14 -48.75
C SER A 409 2.60 10.17 -49.89
N SER A 410 2.22 8.89 -49.79
CA SER A 410 2.44 7.88 -50.83
C SER A 410 1.30 7.87 -51.87
N LEU A 411 0.07 8.15 -51.44
CA LEU A 411 -1.11 8.28 -52.30
C LEU A 411 -1.05 9.56 -53.16
N ASP A 412 -0.50 10.66 -52.64
CA ASP A 412 -0.23 11.88 -53.43
C ASP A 412 0.88 11.71 -54.49
N ARG A 413 1.63 10.60 -54.47
CA ARG A 413 2.66 10.27 -55.47
C ARG A 413 2.20 9.29 -56.53
N VAL A 414 1.04 8.64 -56.38
CA VAL A 414 0.55 7.60 -57.29
C VAL A 414 -0.86 7.95 -57.76
N SER A 415 -1.00 9.10 -58.42
CA SER A 415 -2.18 9.45 -59.21
C SER A 415 -2.03 9.04 -60.68
N ASN A 416 -1.49 7.85 -60.95
CA ASN A 416 -1.52 7.18 -62.26
C ASN A 416 -1.27 5.68 -62.08
N GLU A 417 -2.32 4.92 -61.79
CA GLU A 417 -2.76 3.76 -62.58
C GLU A 417 -3.91 3.06 -61.86
N LYS A 418 -4.95 2.72 -62.63
CA LYS A 418 -6.12 1.99 -62.18
C LYS A 418 -5.70 0.56 -61.84
N GLU A 419 -5.83 0.15 -60.58
CA GLU A 419 -6.02 -1.25 -60.29
C GLU A 419 -6.90 -1.50 -59.05
N THR A 420 -7.72 -2.53 -59.21
CA THR A 420 -8.86 -3.01 -58.45
C THR A 420 -8.58 -3.23 -56.95
N VAL A 421 -9.21 -2.45 -56.08
CA VAL A 421 -9.19 -2.66 -54.62
C VAL A 421 -10.41 -3.48 -54.21
N LEU A 422 -10.20 -4.78 -54.00
CA LEU A 422 -11.11 -5.65 -53.24
C LEU A 422 -10.68 -5.67 -51.77
N SER A 423 -11.60 -5.30 -50.90
CA SER A 423 -11.62 -5.48 -49.42
C SER A 423 -10.50 -4.79 -48.61
N GLY A 424 -10.84 -3.62 -48.05
CA GLY A 424 -10.00 -2.87 -47.12
C GLY A 424 -9.89 -3.52 -45.75
N GLN A 425 -8.98 -4.49 -45.61
CA GLN A 425 -8.55 -4.99 -44.31
C GLN A 425 -7.33 -4.18 -43.86
N HIS A 426 -7.50 -3.39 -42.81
CA HIS A 426 -6.46 -2.53 -42.25
C HIS A 426 -5.37 -3.39 -41.59
N VAL A 427 -4.42 -3.93 -42.37
CA VAL A 427 -3.35 -4.79 -41.82
C VAL A 427 -2.37 -3.91 -41.02
N LEU A 428 -2.52 -3.93 -39.70
CA LEU A 428 -1.57 -3.32 -38.76
C LEU A 428 -0.23 -4.07 -38.81
N SER A 429 0.89 -3.35 -38.65
CA SER A 429 2.21 -3.97 -38.73
C SER A 429 2.47 -4.92 -37.56
N ARG A 430 3.29 -5.95 -37.77
CA ARG A 430 3.72 -6.85 -36.68
C ARG A 430 4.43 -6.09 -35.55
N GLU A 431 5.20 -5.07 -35.88
CA GLU A 431 5.85 -4.19 -34.91
C GLU A 431 4.84 -3.43 -34.05
N CYS A 432 3.70 -3.02 -34.63
CA CYS A 432 2.60 -2.39 -33.90
C CYS A 432 1.99 -3.37 -32.87
N PHE A 433 1.78 -4.64 -33.26
CA PHE A 433 1.30 -5.67 -32.35
C PHE A 433 2.33 -6.02 -31.26
N GLU A 434 3.61 -6.20 -31.61
CA GLU A 434 4.68 -6.48 -30.63
C GLU A 434 4.79 -5.36 -29.58
N SER A 435 4.69 -4.10 -30.02
CA SER A 435 4.72 -2.95 -29.11
C SER A 435 3.48 -2.89 -28.21
N ALA A 436 2.29 -3.14 -28.77
CA ALA A 436 1.05 -3.25 -27.99
C ALA A 436 1.09 -4.41 -26.96
N LEU A 437 1.65 -5.56 -27.36
CA LEU A 437 1.82 -6.72 -26.49
C LEU A 437 2.72 -6.38 -25.29
N ARG A 438 3.78 -5.59 -25.48
CA ARG A 438 4.63 -5.11 -24.37
C ARG A 438 3.84 -4.21 -23.40
N ILE A 439 2.96 -3.35 -23.90
CA ILE A 439 2.10 -2.53 -23.04
C ILE A 439 1.18 -3.43 -22.19
N TYR A 440 0.56 -4.45 -22.80
CA TYR A 440 -0.25 -5.43 -22.07
C TYR A 440 0.57 -6.12 -20.98
N ILE A 441 1.74 -6.61 -21.31
CA ILE A 441 2.65 -7.30 -20.40
C ILE A 441 3.06 -6.43 -19.21
N ASP A 442 3.43 -5.17 -19.47
CA ASP A 442 4.04 -4.27 -18.48
C ASP A 442 3.00 -3.68 -17.51
N PHE A 443 1.77 -3.48 -17.96
CA PHE A 443 0.75 -2.72 -17.23
C PHE A 443 -0.56 -3.47 -16.95
N ILE A 444 -0.91 -4.49 -17.73
CA ILE A 444 -2.25 -5.12 -17.68
C ILE A 444 -2.19 -6.56 -17.22
N SER A 445 -1.24 -7.34 -17.73
CA SER A 445 -1.11 -8.79 -17.49
C SER A 445 -1.12 -9.13 -16.00
N SER A 446 -1.96 -10.11 -15.63
CA SER A 446 -2.04 -10.63 -14.26
C SER A 446 -0.74 -11.27 -13.79
N ASN A 447 0.06 -11.79 -14.73
CA ASN A 447 1.19 -12.67 -14.45
C ASN A 447 2.53 -11.91 -14.43
N SER A 448 2.65 -10.88 -15.27
CA SER A 448 3.94 -10.19 -15.52
C SER A 448 4.00 -8.76 -15.00
N ALA A 449 2.87 -8.04 -14.95
CA ALA A 449 2.88 -6.64 -14.55
C ALA A 449 3.14 -6.49 -13.03
N GLU A 450 4.19 -5.75 -12.66
CA GLU A 450 4.51 -5.49 -11.25
C GLU A 450 3.44 -4.62 -10.57
N PHE A 451 2.96 -3.59 -11.27
CA PHE A 451 1.83 -2.75 -10.87
C PHE A 451 0.81 -2.75 -12.00
N GLN A 452 -0.30 -3.44 -11.79
CA GLN A 452 -1.39 -3.51 -12.76
C GLN A 452 -2.24 -2.24 -12.70
N VAL A 453 -2.62 -1.74 -13.88
CA VAL A 453 -3.62 -0.68 -13.98
C VAL A 453 -5.00 -1.21 -13.58
N ASN A 454 -5.77 -0.39 -12.87
CA ASN A 454 -7.06 -0.80 -12.32
C ASN A 454 -8.17 -0.71 -13.39
N LEU A 455 -8.38 -1.80 -14.13
CA LEU A 455 -9.38 -1.91 -15.20
C LEU A 455 -10.64 -2.63 -14.73
N SER A 456 -11.75 -2.40 -15.44
CA SER A 456 -12.96 -3.20 -15.25
C SER A 456 -12.72 -4.64 -15.68
N SER A 457 -13.47 -5.59 -15.11
CA SER A 457 -13.34 -7.00 -15.50
C SER A 457 -13.66 -7.23 -16.98
N GLN A 458 -14.47 -6.37 -17.59
CA GLN A 458 -14.79 -6.45 -19.02
C GLN A 458 -13.58 -6.01 -19.86
N ASP A 459 -13.02 -4.84 -19.59
CA ASP A 459 -11.87 -4.30 -20.34
C ASP A 459 -10.65 -5.22 -20.21
N PHE A 460 -10.42 -5.73 -18.99
CA PHE A 460 -9.35 -6.68 -18.73
C PHE A 460 -9.52 -7.95 -19.58
N LYS A 461 -10.72 -8.55 -19.60
CA LYS A 461 -10.99 -9.77 -20.40
C LYS A 461 -10.87 -9.53 -21.89
N ASN A 462 -11.28 -8.36 -22.38
CA ASN A 462 -11.15 -7.98 -23.79
C ASN A 462 -9.66 -7.94 -24.19
N LEU A 463 -8.83 -7.27 -23.39
CA LEU A 463 -7.38 -7.20 -23.64
C LEU A 463 -6.69 -8.55 -23.44
N GLN A 464 -7.13 -9.33 -22.46
CA GLN A 464 -6.64 -10.69 -22.23
C GLN A 464 -6.92 -11.59 -23.44
N ALA A 465 -8.11 -11.51 -24.04
CA ALA A 465 -8.44 -12.30 -25.22
C ALA A 465 -7.51 -12.00 -26.41
N VAL A 466 -7.05 -10.76 -26.55
CA VAL A 466 -6.14 -10.32 -27.62
C VAL A 466 -4.70 -10.74 -27.34
N PHE A 467 -4.19 -10.46 -26.14
CA PHE A 467 -2.75 -10.49 -25.89
C PHE A 467 -2.27 -11.68 -25.06
N GLU A 468 -3.11 -12.30 -24.22
CA GLU A 468 -2.71 -13.38 -23.32
C GLU A 468 -2.14 -14.61 -24.05
N PRO A 469 -2.70 -15.08 -25.18
CA PRO A 469 -2.10 -16.21 -25.91
C PRO A 469 -0.67 -15.91 -26.35
N ALA A 470 -0.42 -14.70 -26.86
CA ALA A 470 0.92 -14.27 -27.28
C ALA A 470 1.85 -14.04 -26.08
N ALA A 471 1.34 -13.50 -24.97
CA ALA A 471 2.08 -13.32 -23.74
C ALA A 471 2.53 -14.67 -23.16
N ARG A 472 1.68 -15.70 -23.14
CA ARG A 472 2.05 -17.05 -22.67
C ARG A 472 3.15 -17.69 -23.50
N VAL A 473 3.19 -17.45 -24.80
CA VAL A 473 4.29 -17.94 -25.67
C VAL A 473 5.62 -17.29 -25.28
N ILE A 474 5.62 -16.03 -24.86
CA ILE A 474 6.83 -15.32 -24.42
C ILE A 474 7.26 -15.74 -23.00
N TYR A 475 6.30 -15.90 -22.08
CA TYR A 475 6.54 -16.05 -20.63
C TYR A 475 6.42 -17.48 -20.09
N GLY A 476 5.92 -18.43 -20.87
CA GLY A 476 5.60 -19.79 -20.44
C GLY A 476 4.27 -19.89 -19.68
N GLU A 477 3.76 -21.12 -19.50
CA GLU A 477 2.56 -21.38 -18.70
C GLU A 477 2.87 -21.15 -17.21
N SER A 478 2.46 -19.99 -16.69
CA SER A 478 2.21 -19.82 -15.26
C SER A 478 0.70 -19.76 -15.03
N ARG A 479 0.25 -20.38 -13.94
CA ARG A 479 -1.17 -20.55 -13.58
C ARG A 479 -1.84 -19.17 -13.48
N THR A 480 -3.03 -18.99 -14.07
CA THR A 480 -3.78 -17.72 -14.05
C THR A 480 -4.19 -17.35 -12.63
N PRO A 481 -3.62 -16.29 -12.01
CA PRO A 481 -4.10 -15.74 -10.75
C PRO A 481 -5.41 -14.96 -11.00
N ASP A 482 -6.22 -14.82 -9.94
CA ASP A 482 -7.50 -14.10 -9.99
C ASP A 482 -7.26 -12.60 -10.27
N PRO A 483 -7.88 -12.01 -11.31
CA PRO A 483 -7.79 -10.57 -11.58
C PRO A 483 -8.32 -9.69 -10.42
N ALA A 484 -9.14 -10.24 -9.52
CA ALA A 484 -9.55 -9.57 -8.29
C ALA A 484 -8.46 -9.56 -7.20
N THR A 485 -7.46 -10.46 -7.25
CA THR A 485 -6.34 -10.53 -6.30
C THR A 485 -4.96 -10.62 -6.99
N PRO A 486 -4.53 -9.58 -7.74
CA PRO A 486 -3.25 -9.53 -8.44
C PRO A 486 -2.03 -9.41 -7.51
N PHE A 487 -2.24 -9.51 -6.20
CA PHE A 487 -1.21 -9.57 -5.16
C PHE A 487 -1.25 -10.89 -4.38
N ASP A 488 -2.06 -11.88 -4.80
CA ASP A 488 -1.94 -13.23 -4.24
C ASP A 488 -0.59 -13.82 -4.63
N ASP A 489 0.13 -14.27 -3.61
CA ASP A 489 1.58 -14.48 -3.57
C ASP A 489 2.01 -15.78 -4.30
N GLU A 490 2.04 -15.79 -5.63
CA GLU A 490 2.78 -16.82 -6.38
C GLU A 490 4.01 -16.26 -7.13
N PRO A 491 5.11 -17.04 -7.19
CA PRO A 491 6.42 -16.57 -7.64
C PRO A 491 6.40 -16.20 -9.13
N ARG A 492 6.68 -14.93 -9.43
CA ARG A 492 6.77 -14.39 -10.79
C ARG A 492 8.16 -14.63 -11.39
N SER A 493 8.25 -15.35 -12.50
CA SER A 493 9.50 -15.53 -13.24
C SER A 493 9.76 -14.35 -14.19
N ASN A 494 10.36 -13.28 -13.67
CA ASN A 494 10.91 -12.22 -14.51
C ASN A 494 12.32 -12.63 -15.00
N GLU A 495 12.40 -13.56 -15.95
CA GLU A 495 13.63 -13.86 -16.68
C GLU A 495 13.70 -13.02 -17.97
N THR A 496 14.82 -12.33 -18.18
CA THR A 496 15.35 -11.74 -19.43
C THR A 496 14.37 -11.56 -20.61
N LEU A 497 13.69 -10.41 -20.66
CA LEU A 497 12.54 -10.18 -21.55
C LEU A 497 12.71 -9.16 -22.66
N ASP A 498 13.76 -8.35 -22.64
CA ASP A 498 13.96 -7.34 -23.70
C ASP A 498 14.37 -7.95 -25.07
N LYS A 499 14.49 -9.29 -25.18
CA LYS A 499 14.98 -9.96 -26.40
C LYS A 499 14.08 -11.06 -26.98
N VAL A 500 12.96 -11.43 -26.37
CA VAL A 500 12.09 -12.50 -26.91
C VAL A 500 10.99 -11.86 -27.76
N ARG A 501 11.09 -12.03 -29.09
CA ARG A 501 10.05 -11.62 -30.05
C ARG A 501 8.97 -12.68 -30.16
N TYR A 502 7.72 -12.25 -30.27
CA TYR A 502 6.61 -13.12 -30.61
C TYR A 502 6.60 -13.38 -32.12
N TRP A 503 6.70 -14.66 -32.50
CA TRP A 503 6.74 -15.07 -33.92
C TRP A 503 5.43 -15.65 -34.45
N GLY A 504 4.42 -15.83 -33.59
CA GLY A 504 3.13 -16.40 -33.96
C GLY A 504 2.23 -15.45 -34.78
N ASP A 505 1.02 -15.92 -35.06
CA ASP A 505 0.03 -15.16 -35.82
C ASP A 505 -0.56 -14.02 -34.99
N ILE A 506 -0.88 -12.90 -35.67
CA ILE A 506 -1.54 -11.74 -35.06
C ILE A 506 -3.03 -12.05 -35.01
N PRO A 507 -3.69 -11.98 -33.84
CA PRO A 507 -5.12 -12.23 -33.73
C PRO A 507 -5.93 -11.26 -34.60
N GLU A 508 -6.95 -11.75 -35.31
CA GLU A 508 -7.82 -10.93 -36.17
C GLU A 508 -8.60 -9.87 -35.38
N ILE A 509 -8.79 -10.09 -34.08
CA ILE A 509 -9.44 -9.16 -33.14
C ILE A 509 -8.56 -7.95 -32.76
N PHE A 510 -7.28 -7.94 -33.13
CA PHE A 510 -6.40 -6.81 -32.89
C PHE A 510 -6.68 -5.66 -33.87
N VAL A 511 -7.13 -4.53 -33.33
CA VAL A 511 -7.48 -3.31 -34.08
C VAL A 511 -6.74 -2.10 -33.53
N ASP A 512 -6.75 -0.99 -34.28
CA ASP A 512 -6.07 0.25 -33.93
C ASP A 512 -6.66 0.94 -32.68
N THR A 513 -7.92 0.65 -32.38
CA THR A 513 -8.65 1.13 -31.19
C THR A 513 -8.56 0.20 -29.98
N VAL A 514 -7.70 -0.83 -30.00
CA VAL A 514 -7.66 -1.89 -28.96
C VAL A 514 -7.51 -1.36 -27.53
N PHE A 515 -6.89 -0.20 -27.33
CA PHE A 515 -6.70 0.41 -26.01
C PHE A 515 -7.70 1.52 -25.68
N ASP A 516 -8.63 1.92 -26.57
CA ASP A 516 -9.52 3.08 -26.39
C ASP A 516 -10.29 3.04 -25.07
N ASP A 517 -10.98 1.94 -24.80
CA ASP A 517 -11.80 1.77 -23.59
C ASP A 517 -10.94 1.80 -22.33
N SER A 518 -9.80 1.10 -22.36
CA SER A 518 -8.86 1.05 -21.24
C SER A 518 -8.19 2.41 -20.97
N GLU A 519 -7.83 3.14 -22.03
CA GLU A 519 -7.25 4.49 -21.92
C GLU A 519 -8.27 5.45 -21.30
N MET A 520 -9.52 5.41 -21.75
CA MET A 520 -10.60 6.24 -21.21
C MET A 520 -10.87 5.92 -19.74
N SER A 521 -10.93 4.63 -19.39
CA SER A 521 -11.13 4.15 -18.02
C SER A 521 -10.02 4.65 -17.09
N ILE A 522 -8.75 4.53 -17.51
CA ILE A 522 -7.60 4.99 -16.71
C ILE A 522 -7.53 6.52 -16.64
N LYS A 523 -7.86 7.25 -17.72
CA LYS A 523 -7.98 8.73 -17.67
C LYS A 523 -9.01 9.16 -16.63
N TYR A 524 -10.17 8.51 -16.59
CA TYR A 524 -11.21 8.81 -15.62
C TYR A 524 -10.76 8.48 -14.18
N LEU A 525 -10.08 7.35 -13.97
CA LEU A 525 -9.50 6.98 -12.68
C LEU A 525 -8.50 8.04 -12.19
N VAL A 526 -7.59 8.49 -13.07
CA VAL A 526 -6.61 9.54 -12.78
C VAL A 526 -7.31 10.86 -12.48
N LEU A 527 -8.30 11.25 -13.29
CA LEU A 527 -9.06 12.49 -13.12
C LEU A 527 -9.77 12.57 -11.76
N THR A 528 -10.29 11.45 -11.27
CA THR A 528 -11.07 11.39 -10.03
C THR A 528 -10.22 11.17 -8.77
N ASN A 529 -9.04 10.56 -8.90
CA ASN A 529 -8.21 10.19 -7.74
C ASN A 529 -6.89 10.97 -7.65
N THR A 530 -6.06 10.94 -8.69
CA THR A 530 -4.69 11.46 -8.65
C THR A 530 -4.64 12.95 -9.01
N TRP A 531 -5.38 13.34 -10.05
CA TRP A 531 -5.43 14.71 -10.55
C TRP A 531 -5.84 15.76 -9.50
N PRO A 532 -6.89 15.54 -8.68
CA PRO A 532 -7.30 16.52 -7.68
C PRO A 532 -6.23 16.72 -6.60
N LYS A 533 -5.53 15.64 -6.22
CA LYS A 533 -4.43 15.69 -5.25
C LYS A 533 -3.24 16.46 -5.84
N PHE A 534 -2.89 16.20 -7.09
CA PHE A 534 -1.81 16.90 -7.79
C PHE A 534 -2.08 18.41 -7.89
N ILE A 535 -3.29 18.80 -8.29
CA ILE A 535 -3.68 20.21 -8.40
C ILE A 535 -3.67 20.90 -7.04
N LYS A 536 -4.20 20.25 -5.99
CA LYS A 536 -4.20 20.79 -4.63
C LYS A 536 -2.78 21.02 -4.13
N GLU A 537 -1.88 20.08 -4.38
CA GLU A 537 -0.48 20.21 -4.01
C GLU A 537 0.21 21.34 -4.80
N ARG A 538 0.05 21.39 -6.12
CA ARG A 538 0.65 22.45 -6.95
C ARG A 538 0.21 23.84 -6.49
N ARG A 539 -1.08 24.03 -6.19
CA ARG A 539 -1.60 25.28 -5.62
C ARG A 539 -0.98 25.62 -4.27
N SER A 540 -0.74 24.62 -3.42
CA SER A 540 -0.10 24.86 -2.12
C SER A 540 1.36 25.31 -2.26
N PHE A 541 2.08 24.78 -3.26
CA PHE A 541 3.43 25.25 -3.60
C PHE A 541 3.42 26.65 -4.21
N ASP A 542 2.52 26.93 -5.15
CA ASP A 542 2.39 28.26 -5.77
C ASP A 542 2.02 29.32 -4.71
N ALA A 543 1.12 28.99 -3.79
CA ALA A 543 0.76 29.85 -2.66
C ALA A 543 1.94 30.08 -1.71
N ALA A 544 2.68 29.03 -1.34
CA ALA A 544 3.86 29.16 -0.47
C ALA A 544 4.98 29.99 -1.14
N GLY A 545 5.24 29.77 -2.43
CA GLY A 545 6.23 30.54 -3.20
C GLY A 545 5.84 32.01 -3.36
N SER A 546 4.55 32.31 -3.50
CA SER A 546 4.05 33.70 -3.56
C SER A 546 4.17 34.46 -2.23
N VAL A 547 4.15 33.74 -1.10
CA VAL A 547 4.37 34.33 0.23
C VAL A 547 5.86 34.57 0.50
N GLU A 548 6.74 33.74 -0.07
CA GLU A 548 8.19 33.85 0.07
C GLU A 548 8.77 34.97 -0.81
N THR A 549 8.17 35.24 -1.99
CA THR A 549 8.51 36.39 -2.83
C THR A 549 7.87 37.71 -2.38
N ALA A 550 6.92 37.67 -1.45
CA ALA A 550 6.25 38.83 -0.87
C ALA A 550 6.86 39.30 0.46
N ARG A 551 7.99 38.72 0.89
CA ARG A 551 8.79 39.27 1.99
C ARG A 551 9.88 40.19 1.40
N PRO A 552 9.89 41.50 1.74
CA PRO A 552 10.89 42.45 1.24
C PRO A 552 12.30 42.14 1.74
#